data_AF-A0A9Y2IRH0-F1
#
_entry.id   AF-A0A9Y2IRH0-F1
#
_cell.length_a   1.000
_cell.length_b   1.000
_cell.length_c   1.000
_cell.angle_alpha   90.00
_cell.angle_beta   90.00
_cell.angle_gamma   90.00
#
_symmetry.space_group_name_H-M   'P 1'
#
loop_
_entity.id
_entity.type
_entity.pdbx_description
1 polymer ?
#
loop_
_entity_poly.entity_id
_entity_poly.type
_entity_poly.pdbx_seq_one_letter_code
_entity_poly.pdbx_strand_id
1 'polypeptide(L)'
;MRLATVYHDDASVRAAVEERADDFERTLEHVSGRIEWGVKAFLEAEPEQAPAATPGKGAGMAYLARRRTALASRENRQQQAADEVNRIHTTLAELAKDACTHPPQSRTLAGEDGPMVLNGAYLVDSAHTARFAEAVEACGRDSELLSVRLTGPWPPYSFSSLEGS
;
A
#
# COMPACT_ATOMS: atom_id res chain seq x y z
N MET A 1 15.00 -2.90 14.88
CA MET A 1 16.42 -2.63 15.20
C MET A 1 17.06 -1.90 14.03
N ARG A 2 17.79 -0.80 14.27
CA ARG A 2 18.67 -0.22 13.23
C ARG A 2 19.88 -1.14 13.02
N LEU A 3 20.37 -1.23 11.79
CA LEU A 3 21.66 -1.84 11.50
C LEU A 3 22.74 -1.13 12.36
N ALA A 4 23.53 -1.92 13.09
CA ALA A 4 24.70 -1.50 13.91
C ALA A 4 24.44 -0.98 15.33
N THR A 5 23.88 -1.82 16.24
CA THR A 5 24.10 -1.64 17.67
C THR A 5 25.33 -2.45 18.10
N VAL A 6 26.45 -1.78 18.35
CA VAL A 6 27.69 -2.41 18.83
C VAL A 6 27.67 -2.43 20.36
N TYR A 7 27.58 -3.62 20.93
CA TYR A 7 27.80 -3.85 22.36
C TYR A 7 29.25 -4.29 22.56
N HIS A 8 29.92 -3.73 23.56
CA HIS A 8 31.36 -3.87 23.73
C HIS A 8 31.76 -5.11 24.56
N ASP A 9 30.80 -5.73 25.24
CA ASP A 9 30.97 -6.99 25.99
C ASP A 9 29.64 -7.74 26.18
N ASP A 10 29.72 -9.02 26.53
CA ASP A 10 28.56 -9.92 26.73
C ASP A 10 27.65 -9.47 27.89
N ALA A 11 28.20 -8.78 28.89
CA ALA A 11 27.43 -8.26 30.03
C ALA A 11 26.54 -7.09 29.60
N SER A 12 27.04 -6.23 28.72
CA SER A 12 26.32 -5.12 28.11
C SER A 12 25.22 -5.61 27.16
N VAL A 13 25.46 -6.71 26.44
CA VAL A 13 24.41 -7.39 25.65
C VAL A 13 23.32 -7.93 26.57
N ARG A 14 23.71 -8.65 27.64
CA ARG A 14 22.76 -9.23 28.59
C ARG A 14 21.90 -8.15 29.26
N ALA A 15 22.51 -7.08 29.75
CA ALA A 15 21.79 -5.97 30.37
C ALA A 15 20.81 -5.31 29.39
N ALA A 16 21.21 -5.11 28.13
CA ALA A 16 20.33 -4.53 27.12
C ALA A 16 19.17 -5.46 26.70
N VAL A 17 19.37 -6.78 26.76
CA VAL A 17 18.30 -7.77 26.55
C VAL A 17 17.37 -7.82 27.75
N GLU A 18 17.89 -7.84 28.97
CA GLU A 18 17.11 -7.86 30.22
C GLU A 18 16.26 -6.59 30.36
N GLU A 19 16.81 -5.42 30.05
CA GLU A 19 16.10 -4.14 30.09
C GLU A 19 14.91 -4.09 29.13
N ARG A 20 14.95 -4.88 28.04
CA ARG A 20 13.95 -4.86 26.96
C ARG A 20 13.26 -6.20 26.76
N ALA A 21 13.38 -7.12 27.72
CA ALA A 21 12.89 -8.49 27.59
C ALA A 21 11.39 -8.52 27.25
N ASP A 22 10.59 -7.73 27.98
CA ASP A 22 9.15 -7.60 27.77
C ASP A 22 8.81 -7.08 26.36
N ASP A 23 9.60 -6.16 25.80
CA ASP A 23 9.38 -5.66 24.44
C ASP A 23 9.68 -6.73 23.39
N PHE A 24 10.75 -7.50 23.62
CA PHE A 24 11.13 -8.60 22.75
C PHE A 24 10.10 -9.73 22.78
N GLU A 25 9.65 -10.14 23.96
CA GLU A 25 8.62 -11.17 24.11
C GLU A 25 7.34 -10.77 23.39
N ARG A 26 6.82 -9.57 23.64
CA ARG A 26 5.60 -9.07 22.97
C ARG A 26 5.75 -9.04 21.45
N THR A 27 6.90 -8.60 20.95
CA THR A 27 7.14 -8.52 19.51
C THR A 27 7.27 -9.91 18.89
N LEU A 28 7.98 -10.83 19.54
CA LEU A 28 8.11 -12.22 19.10
C LEU A 28 6.75 -12.92 19.11
N GLU A 29 5.95 -12.75 20.16
CA GLU A 29 4.57 -13.26 20.21
C GLU A 29 3.72 -12.67 19.09
N HIS A 30 3.91 -11.40 18.76
CA HIS A 30 3.19 -10.71 17.68
C HIS A 30 3.57 -11.22 16.30
N VAL A 31 4.82 -11.62 16.04
CA VAL A 31 5.26 -12.05 14.70
C VAL A 31 5.42 -13.56 14.53
N SER A 32 5.43 -14.33 15.62
CA SER A 32 5.62 -15.78 15.59
C SER A 32 4.48 -16.48 14.83
N GLY A 33 4.86 -17.44 13.96
CA GLY A 33 3.92 -18.19 13.12
C GLY A 33 3.26 -17.36 12.01
N ARG A 34 3.70 -16.11 11.79
CA ARG A 34 3.11 -15.15 10.84
C ARG A 34 4.12 -14.70 9.80
N ILE A 35 3.59 -14.24 8.68
CA ILE A 35 4.33 -13.85 7.49
C ILE A 35 3.80 -12.50 7.01
N GLU A 36 4.69 -11.61 6.57
CA GLU A 36 4.30 -10.33 5.99
C GLU A 36 4.08 -10.45 4.48
N TRP A 37 2.93 -9.94 4.04
CA TRP A 37 2.59 -9.74 2.63
C TRP A 37 2.44 -8.25 2.33
N GLY A 38 3.05 -7.80 1.24
CA GLY A 38 2.88 -6.44 0.73
C GLY A 38 1.83 -6.40 -0.38
N VAL A 39 0.92 -5.43 -0.36
CA VAL A 39 -0.05 -5.20 -1.44
C VAL A 39 0.12 -3.79 -2.00
N LYS A 40 0.27 -3.71 -3.32
CA LYS A 40 0.42 -2.45 -4.05
C LYS A 40 -0.76 -2.25 -4.98
N ALA A 41 -1.35 -1.06 -5.00
CA ALA A 41 -2.38 -0.70 -5.97
C ALA A 41 -1.95 0.52 -6.78
N PHE A 42 -2.18 0.47 -8.08
CA PHE A 42 -1.83 1.53 -9.05
C PHE A 42 -3.10 1.97 -9.78
N LEU A 43 -3.25 3.27 -10.00
CA LEU A 43 -4.36 3.79 -10.80
C LEU A 43 -4.16 3.39 -12.27
N GLU A 44 -5.18 2.81 -12.90
CA GLU A 44 -5.14 2.52 -14.33
C GLU A 44 -5.11 3.81 -15.15
N ALA A 45 -4.38 3.79 -16.27
CA ALA A 45 -4.30 4.94 -17.17
C ALA A 45 -5.68 5.27 -17.76
N GLU A 46 -6.04 6.55 -17.79
CA GLU A 46 -7.27 6.98 -18.46
C GLU A 46 -7.05 6.91 -19.98
N PRO A 47 -7.94 6.28 -20.76
CA PRO A 47 -7.80 6.26 -22.20
C PRO A 47 -7.81 7.69 -22.75
N GLU A 48 -6.77 8.04 -23.50
CA GLU A 48 -6.59 9.39 -24.03
C GLU A 48 -7.76 9.73 -24.98
N GLN A 49 -8.62 10.66 -24.57
CA GLN A 49 -9.70 11.15 -25.42
C GLN A 49 -9.09 12.01 -26.53
N ALA A 50 -9.16 11.51 -27.77
CA ALA A 50 -8.62 12.19 -28.95
C ALA A 50 -9.13 13.64 -29.05
N PRO A 51 -8.25 14.64 -29.29
CA PRO A 51 -8.64 16.03 -29.32
C PRO A 51 -9.51 16.33 -30.54
N ALA A 52 -10.83 16.41 -30.34
CA ALA A 52 -11.73 16.96 -31.34
C ALA A 52 -11.83 18.48 -31.16
N ALA A 53 -11.21 19.28 -32.05
CA ALA A 53 -11.92 20.22 -32.93
C ALA A 53 -11.10 21.43 -33.43
N THR A 54 -11.47 21.80 -34.65
CA THR A 54 -11.17 23.01 -35.43
C THR A 54 -11.57 24.32 -34.72
N PRO A 55 -10.79 25.42 -34.81
CA PRO A 55 -11.11 26.67 -34.11
C PRO A 55 -12.25 27.45 -34.79
N GLY A 56 -13.27 27.85 -34.02
CA GLY A 56 -14.37 28.71 -34.46
C GLY A 56 -14.77 29.77 -33.41
N LYS A 57 -15.61 30.74 -33.77
CA LYS A 57 -16.15 31.74 -32.83
C LYS A 57 -16.88 31.03 -31.68
N GLY A 58 -16.49 31.29 -30.43
CA GLY A 58 -16.95 30.55 -29.24
C GLY A 58 -15.93 29.57 -28.66
N ALA A 59 -14.75 29.42 -29.29
CA ALA A 59 -13.67 28.54 -28.82
C ALA A 59 -13.23 28.77 -27.37
N GLY A 60 -13.23 30.03 -26.88
CA GLY A 60 -12.85 30.34 -25.50
C GLY A 60 -13.82 29.79 -24.45
N MET A 61 -15.13 29.96 -24.66
CA MET A 61 -16.16 29.40 -23.77
C MET A 61 -16.21 27.87 -23.85
N ALA A 62 -16.07 27.31 -25.06
CA ALA A 62 -15.98 25.87 -25.26
C ALA A 62 -14.74 25.26 -24.58
N TYR A 63 -13.60 25.96 -24.62
CA TYR A 63 -12.37 25.55 -23.94
C TYR A 63 -12.54 25.56 -22.41
N LEU A 64 -13.10 26.63 -21.84
CA LEU A 64 -13.34 26.73 -20.39
C LEU A 64 -14.33 25.66 -19.90
N ALA A 65 -15.39 25.38 -20.67
CA ALA A 65 -16.33 24.31 -20.37
C ALA A 65 -15.64 22.93 -20.37
N ARG A 66 -14.86 22.62 -21.42
CA ARG A 66 -14.07 21.37 -21.50
C ARG A 66 -13.08 21.24 -20.34
N ARG A 67 -12.38 22.33 -19.99
CA ARG A 67 -11.42 22.34 -18.87
C ARG A 67 -12.11 22.07 -17.54
N ARG A 68 -13.30 22.62 -17.31
CA ARG A 68 -14.10 22.37 -16.10
C ARG A 68 -14.55 20.90 -16.03
N THR A 69 -15.07 20.35 -17.12
CA THR A 69 -15.45 18.93 -17.20
C THR A 69 -14.25 18.01 -16.96
N ALA A 70 -13.09 18.32 -17.55
CA ALA A 70 -11.87 17.55 -17.35
C ALA A 70 -11.39 17.58 -15.89
N LEU A 71 -11.45 18.75 -15.22
CA LEU A 71 -11.09 18.86 -13.80
C LEU A 71 -12.05 18.05 -12.92
N ALA A 72 -13.37 18.20 -13.13
CA ALA A 72 -14.37 17.45 -12.38
C ALA A 72 -14.23 15.93 -12.58
N SER A 73 -13.93 15.48 -13.81
CA SER A 73 -13.67 14.06 -14.10
C SER A 73 -12.47 13.53 -13.32
N ARG A 74 -11.37 14.30 -13.26
CA ARG A 74 -10.17 13.94 -12.50
C ARG A 74 -10.42 13.87 -11.01
N GLU A 75 -11.11 14.87 -10.45
CA GLU A 75 -11.50 14.89 -9.02
C GLU A 75 -12.38 13.68 -8.68
N ASN A 76 -13.38 13.39 -9.52
CA ASN A 76 -14.24 12.23 -9.31
C ASN A 76 -13.47 10.91 -9.41
N ARG A 77 -12.56 10.76 -10.39
CA ARG A 77 -11.71 9.57 -10.53
C ARG A 77 -10.79 9.39 -9.32
N GLN A 78 -10.25 10.49 -8.78
CA GLN A 78 -9.42 10.46 -7.58
C GLN A 78 -10.21 10.05 -6.34
N GLN A 79 -11.45 10.55 -6.19
CA GLN A 79 -12.32 10.15 -5.09
C GLN A 79 -12.69 8.66 -5.18
N GLN A 80 -13.09 8.19 -6.36
CA GLN A 80 -13.39 6.76 -6.59
C GLN A 80 -12.18 5.86 -6.26
N ALA A 81 -10.98 6.28 -6.66
CA ALA A 81 -9.76 5.54 -6.34
C ALA A 81 -9.48 5.50 -4.84
N ALA A 82 -9.70 6.60 -4.12
CA ALA A 82 -9.54 6.65 -2.66
C ALA A 82 -10.55 5.74 -1.95
N ASP A 83 -11.82 5.76 -2.38
CA ASP A 83 -12.87 4.91 -1.82
C ASP A 83 -12.56 3.42 -2.05
N GLU A 84 -12.06 3.08 -3.23
CA GLU A 84 -11.70 1.71 -3.56
C GLU A 84 -10.44 1.23 -2.83
N VAL A 85 -9.42 2.08 -2.69
CA VAL A 85 -8.24 1.79 -1.86
C VAL A 85 -8.66 1.51 -0.41
N ASN A 86 -9.55 2.33 0.15
CA ASN A 86 -10.07 2.11 1.50
C ASN A 86 -10.80 0.77 1.62
N ARG A 87 -11.67 0.44 0.65
CA ARG A 87 -12.38 -0.84 0.61
C ARG A 87 -11.41 -2.03 0.57
N ILE A 88 -10.41 -1.99 -0.31
CA ILE A 88 -9.40 -3.04 -0.44
C ILE A 88 -8.62 -3.17 0.87
N HIS A 89 -8.14 -2.04 1.42
CA HIS A 89 -7.39 -2.05 2.67
C HIS A 89 -8.19 -2.65 3.83
N THR A 90 -9.43 -2.21 4.04
CA THR A 90 -10.31 -2.75 5.09
C THR A 90 -10.54 -4.25 4.91
N THR A 91 -10.85 -4.70 3.69
CA THR A 91 -11.09 -6.13 3.40
C THR A 91 -9.87 -6.98 3.72
N LEU A 92 -8.67 -6.52 3.35
CA LEU A 92 -7.44 -7.26 3.58
C LEU A 92 -6.99 -7.20 5.04
N ALA A 93 -7.23 -6.08 5.72
CA ALA A 93 -6.94 -5.93 7.15
C ALA A 93 -7.77 -6.90 8.00
N GLU A 94 -9.01 -7.19 7.63
CA GLU A 94 -9.85 -8.19 8.31
C GLU A 94 -9.30 -9.64 8.22
N LEU A 95 -8.48 -9.92 7.20
CA LEU A 95 -7.83 -11.22 7.00
C LEU A 95 -6.44 -11.28 7.63
N ALA A 96 -5.90 -10.15 8.07
CA ALA A 96 -4.60 -10.02 8.68
C ALA A 96 -4.72 -9.91 10.21
N LYS A 97 -3.62 -10.21 10.91
CA LYS A 97 -3.48 -9.95 12.34
C LYS A 97 -3.13 -8.50 12.64
N ASP A 98 -2.39 -7.88 11.74
CA ASP A 98 -2.06 -6.47 11.77
C ASP A 98 -1.86 -5.96 10.34
N ALA A 99 -2.07 -4.67 10.13
CA ALA A 99 -1.96 -4.04 8.83
C ALA A 99 -1.46 -2.59 8.98
N CYS A 100 -0.57 -2.18 8.08
CA CYS A 100 -0.13 -0.79 8.02
C CYS A 100 0.02 -0.33 6.56
N THR A 101 -0.08 0.97 6.34
CA THR A 101 0.13 1.58 5.03
C THR A 101 1.38 2.46 5.06
N HIS A 102 2.23 2.27 4.06
CA HIS A 102 3.42 3.09 3.85
C HIS A 102 3.14 4.21 2.84
N PRO A 103 3.93 5.31 2.87
CA PRO A 103 3.85 6.33 1.83
C PRO A 103 3.94 5.70 0.43
N PRO A 104 3.11 6.16 -0.52
CA PRO A 104 3.23 5.69 -1.89
C PRO A 104 4.61 6.03 -2.47
N GLN A 105 5.34 5.01 -2.91
CA GLN A 105 6.57 5.15 -3.68
C GLN A 105 6.28 5.82 -5.03
N SER A 106 6.89 6.99 -5.26
CA SER A 106 6.83 7.69 -6.54
C SER A 106 7.54 6.87 -7.62
N ARG A 107 6.78 6.20 -8.49
CA ARG A 107 7.32 5.60 -9.71
C ARG A 107 7.41 6.66 -10.81
N THR A 108 8.52 7.37 -10.85
CA THR A 108 8.82 8.27 -11.99
C THR A 108 9.42 7.51 -13.18
N LEU A 109 9.59 6.18 -13.13
CA LEU A 109 10.52 5.46 -14.02
C LEU A 109 10.07 4.10 -14.60
N ALA A 110 8.82 3.66 -14.45
CA ALA A 110 8.37 2.41 -15.05
C ALA A 110 7.03 2.63 -15.77
N GLY A 111 7.12 2.91 -17.06
CA GLY A 111 5.96 3.05 -17.94
C GLY A 111 5.23 1.73 -18.06
N GLU A 112 4.02 1.70 -17.51
CA GLU A 112 2.87 0.87 -17.91
C GLU A 112 1.71 1.03 -16.91
N ASP A 113 1.99 1.35 -15.64
CA ASP A 113 0.96 1.62 -14.61
C ASP A 113 0.89 3.12 -14.23
N GLY A 114 -0.28 3.62 -13.86
CA GLY A 114 -0.43 4.97 -13.30
C GLY A 114 0.09 5.10 -11.85
N PRO A 115 -0.19 6.23 -11.16
CA PRO A 115 0.38 6.50 -9.84
C PRO A 115 0.01 5.40 -8.83
N MET A 116 0.96 5.04 -7.96
CA MET A 116 0.67 4.13 -6.86
C MET A 116 -0.20 4.84 -5.83
N VAL A 117 -1.30 4.20 -5.46
CA VAL A 117 -2.30 4.74 -4.52
C VAL A 117 -2.41 3.91 -3.24
N LEU A 118 -1.87 2.67 -3.23
CA LEU A 118 -1.73 1.84 -2.02
C LEU A 118 -0.35 1.20 -1.97
N ASN A 119 0.25 1.23 -0.79
CA ASN A 119 1.46 0.47 -0.43
C ASN A 119 1.25 -0.11 0.97
N GLY A 120 0.45 -1.17 1.06
CA GLY A 120 0.08 -1.80 2.33
C GLY A 120 0.99 -2.97 2.68
N ALA A 121 1.21 -3.19 3.97
CA ALA A 121 1.80 -4.40 4.53
C ALA A 121 0.79 -5.06 5.47
N TYR A 122 0.72 -6.38 5.44
CA TYR A 122 -0.25 -7.19 6.16
C TYR A 122 0.44 -8.38 6.82
N LEU A 123 0.27 -8.52 8.13
CA LEU A 123 0.81 -9.63 8.90
C LEU A 123 -0.22 -10.77 8.92
N VAL A 124 0.05 -11.88 8.25
CA VAL A 124 -0.92 -12.96 8.04
C VAL A 124 -0.43 -14.22 8.76
N ASP A 125 -1.32 -14.92 9.46
CA ASP A 125 -1.00 -16.26 9.98
C ASP A 125 -0.58 -17.17 8.82
N SER A 126 0.53 -17.90 8.99
CA SER A 126 1.08 -18.79 7.95
C SER A 126 0.05 -19.77 7.37
N ALA A 127 -0.90 -20.22 8.20
CA ALA A 127 -2.02 -21.09 7.81
C ALA A 127 -3.08 -20.42 6.90
N HIS A 128 -3.16 -19.10 6.87
CA HIS A 128 -4.16 -18.33 6.11
C HIS A 128 -3.59 -17.63 4.86
N THR A 129 -2.33 -17.89 4.52
CA THR A 129 -1.64 -17.24 3.39
C THR A 129 -2.35 -17.43 2.04
N ALA A 130 -2.85 -18.65 1.75
CA ALA A 130 -3.60 -18.91 0.51
C ALA A 130 -4.89 -18.08 0.43
N ARG A 131 -5.68 -18.07 1.51
CA ARG A 131 -6.91 -17.26 1.60
C ARG A 131 -6.63 -15.77 1.41
N PHE A 132 -5.53 -15.27 1.97
CA PHE A 132 -5.14 -13.87 1.81
C PHE A 132 -4.76 -13.57 0.35
N ALA A 133 -3.97 -14.43 -0.30
CA ALA A 133 -3.61 -14.26 -1.71
C ALA A 133 -4.84 -14.26 -2.63
N GLU A 134 -5.77 -15.20 -2.43
CA GLU A 134 -7.04 -15.25 -3.17
C GLU A 134 -7.88 -13.98 -2.99
N ALA A 135 -7.91 -13.40 -1.78
CA ALA A 135 -8.61 -12.14 -1.54
C ALA A 135 -7.97 -10.95 -2.26
N VAL A 136 -6.64 -10.90 -2.33
CA VAL A 136 -5.92 -9.86 -3.09
C VAL A 136 -6.19 -10.00 -4.59
N GLU A 137 -6.17 -11.22 -5.12
CA GLU A 137 -6.53 -11.48 -6.51
C GLU A 137 -7.99 -11.11 -6.82
N ALA A 138 -8.91 -11.40 -5.91
CA ALA A 138 -10.31 -10.99 -6.04
C ALA A 138 -10.45 -9.47 -6.08
N CYS A 139 -9.76 -8.75 -5.19
CA CYS A 139 -9.74 -7.29 -5.20
C CYS A 139 -9.24 -6.72 -6.53
N GLY A 140 -8.21 -7.34 -7.12
CA GLY A 140 -7.67 -6.92 -8.42
C GLY A 140 -8.60 -7.22 -9.59
N ARG A 141 -9.25 -8.39 -9.60
CA ARG A 141 -10.21 -8.76 -10.66
C ARG A 141 -11.48 -7.91 -10.65
N ASP A 142 -11.93 -7.51 -9.47
CA ASP A 142 -13.17 -6.76 -9.29
C ASP A 142 -12.97 -5.25 -9.51
N SER A 143 -11.73 -4.80 -9.76
CA SER A 143 -11.39 -3.40 -10.00
C SER A 143 -11.13 -3.13 -11.47
N GLU A 144 -11.85 -2.16 -12.04
CA GLU A 144 -11.54 -1.58 -13.36
C GLU A 144 -10.67 -0.32 -13.25
N LEU A 145 -10.50 0.20 -12.03
CA LEU A 145 -9.82 1.46 -11.76
C LEU A 145 -8.39 1.25 -11.26
N LEU A 146 -8.13 0.12 -10.59
CA LEU A 146 -6.87 -0.15 -9.92
C LEU A 146 -6.24 -1.47 -10.37
N SER A 147 -4.95 -1.45 -10.69
CA SER A 147 -4.12 -2.64 -10.80
C SER A 147 -3.58 -3.03 -9.42
N VAL A 148 -3.98 -4.19 -8.89
CA VAL A 148 -3.58 -4.67 -7.56
C VAL A 148 -2.52 -5.77 -7.67
N ARG A 149 -1.45 -5.68 -6.89
CA ARG A 149 -0.32 -6.62 -6.91
C ARG A 149 0.05 -7.09 -5.51
N LEU A 150 0.18 -8.40 -5.36
CA LEU A 150 0.73 -9.05 -4.16
C LEU A 150 2.26 -9.15 -4.26
N THR A 151 2.97 -8.90 -3.17
CA THR A 151 4.43 -8.98 -3.06
C THR A 151 4.84 -9.69 -1.79
N GLY A 152 5.91 -10.48 -1.83
CA GLY A 152 6.36 -11.33 -0.73
C GLY A 152 6.27 -12.82 -1.06
N PRO A 153 6.28 -13.71 -0.06
CA PRO A 153 6.29 -13.40 1.37
C PRO A 153 7.63 -12.81 1.85
N TRP A 154 7.58 -11.91 2.83
CA TRP A 154 8.77 -11.33 3.47
C TRP A 154 8.84 -11.70 4.96
N PRO A 155 10.03 -11.69 5.58
CA PRO A 155 10.12 -11.58 7.03
C PRO A 155 9.34 -10.34 7.51
N PRO A 156 8.70 -10.37 8.70
CA PRO A 156 7.78 -9.33 9.17
C PRO A 156 8.50 -8.07 9.65
N TYR A 157 9.23 -7.42 8.74
CA TYR A 157 10.03 -6.22 9.02
C TYR A 157 9.17 -5.03 9.41
N SER A 158 8.00 -4.86 8.77
CA SER A 158 7.07 -3.77 9.09
C SER A 158 6.46 -3.92 10.48
N PHE A 159 6.45 -5.14 11.04
CA PHE A 159 5.78 -5.49 12.30
C PHE A 159 6.75 -5.89 13.43
N SER A 160 8.05 -5.87 13.18
CA SER A 160 9.10 -6.21 14.17
C SER A 160 9.84 -4.99 14.71
N SER A 161 9.35 -3.77 14.42
CA SER A 161 9.92 -2.55 14.95
C SER A 161 9.46 -2.33 16.39
N LEU A 162 10.41 -2.45 17.32
CA LEU A 162 10.27 -2.08 18.72
C LEU A 162 10.29 -0.55 18.85
N GLU A 163 9.31 0.16 18.26
CA GLU A 163 9.13 1.58 18.56
C GLU A 163 8.33 1.65 19.87
N GLY A 164 9.00 2.15 20.92
CA GLY A 164 8.44 2.31 22.25
C GLY A 164 7.26 3.28 22.25
N SER A 165 6.34 3.02 23.18
CA SER A 165 5.14 3.82 23.47
C SER A 165 5.37 5.32 23.60
#